data_AF-A0AAV6FJ33-F1
#
_entry.id   AF-A0AAV6FJ33-F1
#
_cell.length_a   1.000
_cell.length_b   1.000
_cell.length_c   1.000
_cell.angle_alpha   90.00
_cell.angle_beta   90.00
_cell.angle_gamma   90.00
#
_symmetry.space_group_name_H-M   'P 1'
#
loop_
_entity.id
_entity.type
_entity.pdbx_description
1 polymer ?
#
loop_
_entity_poly.entity_id
_entity_poly.type
_entity_poly.pdbx_seq_one_letter_code
_entity_poly.pdbx_strand_id
1 'polypeptide(L)'
;MLLAGWIVGHLCWMALQWESAFGKVLEETYRKWLQYQDDCLRQIQQDPQPAGIYCNRSFDLYACWPDGVPGMLVNVSCPSYLPWAQTVQHGVVRRRCGLDGQWVRDSEGQLWRDMSECEEEQSTYIQETLLAEHLTPSSASPRQRTPAHYQDTPWCVPLL
;
A
#
# COMPACT_ATOMS: atom_id res chain seq x y z
N MET A 1 -21.52 -22.05 -29.51
CA MET A 1 -21.80 -22.01 -28.05
C MET A 1 -20.64 -22.55 -27.20
N LEU A 2 -19.88 -23.57 -27.65
CA LEU A 2 -18.76 -24.13 -26.87
C LEU A 2 -17.57 -23.16 -26.69
N LEU A 3 -17.27 -22.32 -27.69
CA LEU A 3 -16.20 -21.32 -27.60
C LEU A 3 -16.48 -20.23 -26.55
N ALA A 4 -17.76 -19.86 -26.36
CA ALA A 4 -18.14 -18.87 -25.36
C ALA A 4 -17.96 -19.40 -23.93
N GLY A 5 -18.29 -20.68 -23.67
CA GLY A 5 -18.07 -21.31 -22.37
C GLY A 5 -16.59 -21.44 -22.01
N TRP A 6 -15.72 -21.69 -23.00
CA TRP A 6 -14.27 -21.75 -22.81
C TRP A 6 -13.68 -20.38 -22.48
N ILE A 7 -14.13 -19.32 -23.17
CA ILE A 7 -13.68 -17.95 -22.90
C ILE A 7 -14.09 -17.52 -21.49
N VAL A 8 -15.35 -17.76 -21.09
CA VAL A 8 -15.82 -17.42 -19.74
C VAL A 8 -15.07 -18.21 -18.67
N GLY A 9 -14.82 -19.51 -18.90
CA GLY A 9 -14.01 -20.33 -17.99
C GLY A 9 -12.57 -19.84 -17.86
N HIS A 10 -11.94 -19.45 -18.98
CA HIS A 10 -10.57 -18.94 -18.99
C HIS A 10 -10.46 -17.56 -18.33
N LEU A 11 -11.41 -16.66 -18.56
CA LEU A 11 -11.46 -15.35 -17.90
C LEU A 11 -11.69 -15.49 -16.38
N CYS A 12 -12.58 -16.40 -15.96
CA CYS A 12 -12.79 -16.72 -14.54
C CYS A 12 -11.52 -17.29 -13.90
N TRP A 13 -10.83 -18.19 -14.59
CA TRP A 13 -9.55 -18.73 -14.14
C TRP A 13 -8.48 -17.64 -13.99
N MET A 14 -8.35 -16.74 -14.96
CA MET A 14 -7.42 -15.61 -14.89
C MET A 14 -7.74 -14.65 -13.72
N ALA A 15 -9.02 -14.37 -13.46
CA ALA A 15 -9.44 -13.55 -12.33
C ALA A 15 -9.08 -14.19 -10.98
N LEU A 16 -9.34 -15.50 -10.81
CA LEU A 16 -8.96 -16.24 -9.60
C LEU A 16 -7.44 -16.26 -9.38
N GLN A 17 -6.64 -16.35 -10.46
CA GLN A 17 -5.18 -16.29 -10.37
C GLN A 17 -4.69 -14.91 -9.92
N TRP A 18 -5.31 -13.82 -10.39
CA TRP A 18 -4.99 -12.45 -10.00
C TRP A 18 -5.30 -12.19 -8.51
N GLU A 19 -6.48 -12.61 -8.04
CA GLU A 19 -6.86 -12.49 -6.63
C GLU A 19 -5.91 -13.27 -5.71
N SER A 20 -5.51 -14.47 -6.13
CA SER A 20 -4.51 -15.26 -5.40
C SER A 20 -3.12 -14.60 -5.37
N ALA A 21 -2.70 -13.98 -6.47
CA ALA A 21 -1.41 -13.29 -6.55
C ALA A 21 -1.36 -12.06 -5.63
N PHE A 22 -2.40 -11.22 -5.64
CA PHE A 22 -2.48 -10.06 -4.75
C PHE A 22 -2.50 -10.47 -3.27
N GLY A 23 -3.26 -11.51 -2.92
CA GLY A 23 -3.27 -12.06 -1.56
C GLY A 23 -1.90 -12.54 -1.09
N LYS A 24 -1.12 -13.19 -1.97
CA LYS A 24 0.24 -13.64 -1.67
C LYS A 24 1.21 -12.47 -1.45
N VAL A 25 1.11 -11.42 -2.26
CA VAL A 25 1.96 -10.22 -2.11
C VAL A 25 1.69 -9.52 -0.78
N LEU A 26 0.42 -9.37 -0.39
CA LEU A 26 0.05 -8.75 0.89
C LEU A 26 0.59 -9.56 2.08
N GLU A 27 0.39 -10.88 2.07
CA GLU A 27 0.86 -11.77 3.15
C GLU A 27 2.40 -11.74 3.28
N GLU A 28 3.12 -11.80 2.16
CA GLU A 28 4.58 -11.74 2.18
C GLU A 28 5.09 -10.38 2.68
N THR A 29 4.47 -9.28 2.24
CA THR A 29 4.80 -7.92 2.68
C THR A 29 4.59 -7.77 4.17
N TYR A 30 3.45 -8.23 4.69
CA TYR A 30 3.14 -8.19 6.12
C TYR A 30 4.13 -9.02 6.94
N ARG A 31 4.45 -10.24 6.50
CA ARG A 31 5.46 -11.08 7.14
C ARG A 31 6.83 -10.40 7.19
N LYS A 32 7.27 -9.76 6.09
CA LYS A 32 8.54 -9.01 6.07
C LYS A 32 8.50 -7.78 6.97
N TRP A 33 7.36 -7.09 7.05
CA TRP A 33 7.19 -5.95 7.95
C TRP A 33 7.32 -6.35 9.43
N LEU A 34 6.71 -7.49 9.82
CA LEU A 34 6.86 -8.03 11.18
C LEU A 34 8.33 -8.35 11.50
N GLN A 35 9.07 -8.94 10.56
CA GLN A 35 10.50 -9.21 10.71
C GLN A 35 11.31 -7.93 10.87
N TYR A 36 11.06 -6.94 10.01
CA TYR A 36 11.72 -5.64 10.07
C TYR A 36 11.46 -4.92 11.41
N GLN A 37 10.21 -4.97 11.90
CA GLN A 37 9.83 -4.42 13.19
C GLN A 37 10.61 -5.11 14.33
N ASP A 38 10.62 -6.44 14.37
CA ASP A 38 11.32 -7.19 15.43
C ASP A 38 12.83 -6.90 15.44
N ASP A 39 13.45 -6.89 14.26
CA ASP A 39 14.88 -6.58 14.12
C ASP A 39 15.19 -5.14 14.54
N CYS A 40 14.29 -4.18 14.26
CA CYS A 40 14.43 -2.80 14.72
C CYS A 40 14.32 -2.68 16.23
N LEU A 41 13.29 -3.29 16.84
CA LEU A 41 13.08 -3.25 18.28
C LEU A 41 14.24 -3.91 19.03
N ARG A 42 14.80 -4.99 18.49
CA ARG A 42 15.99 -5.64 19.02
C ARG A 42 17.20 -4.71 19.00
N GLN A 43 17.48 -4.04 17.86
CA GLN A 43 18.56 -3.06 17.77
C GLN A 43 18.39 -1.91 18.77
N ILE A 44 17.17 -1.35 18.85
CA ILE A 44 16.86 -0.27 19.80
C ILE A 44 17.22 -0.65 21.24
N GLN A 45 16.92 -1.88 21.65
CA GLN A 45 17.21 -2.38 23.00
C GLN A 45 18.70 -2.71 23.21
N GLN A 46 19.41 -3.10 22.16
CA GLN A 46 20.76 -3.63 22.26
C GLN A 46 21.85 -2.57 22.14
N ASP A 47 21.69 -1.56 21.27
CA ASP A 47 22.78 -0.59 21.12
C ASP A 47 22.87 0.36 22.33
N PRO A 48 24.10 0.77 22.69
CA PRO A 48 24.34 1.57 23.87
C PRO A 48 23.74 2.98 23.71
N GLN A 49 23.37 3.57 24.84
CA GLN A 49 22.89 4.94 24.89
C GLN A 49 24.03 5.92 24.54
N PRO A 50 23.82 6.85 23.60
CA PRO A 50 24.82 7.87 23.31
C PRO A 50 24.95 8.87 24.47
N ALA A 51 26.11 9.52 24.55
CA ALA A 51 26.35 10.59 25.50
C ALA A 51 25.87 11.95 24.94
N GLY A 52 25.37 12.82 25.81
CA GLY A 52 24.97 14.19 25.45
C GLY A 52 23.52 14.31 24.99
N ILE A 53 23.23 15.34 24.19
CA ILE A 53 21.92 15.59 23.59
C ILE A 53 21.85 14.86 22.25
N TYR A 54 20.76 14.15 22.00
CA TYR A 54 20.48 13.43 20.76
C TYR A 54 18.99 13.23 20.61
N CYS A 55 18.54 12.99 19.38
CA CYS A 55 17.19 12.51 19.15
C CYS A 55 17.14 11.00 19.35
N ASN A 56 16.18 10.53 20.14
CA ASN A 56 16.08 9.11 20.47
C ASN A 56 15.79 8.25 19.24
N ARG A 57 16.52 7.14 19.12
CA ARG A 57 16.19 6.02 18.24
C ARG A 57 14.74 5.57 18.40
N SER A 58 14.08 5.17 17.32
CA SER A 58 12.65 4.81 17.34
C SER A 58 12.23 3.98 16.13
N PHE A 59 11.16 3.21 16.28
CA PHE A 59 10.41 2.66 15.15
C PHE A 59 9.12 3.45 14.98
N ASP A 60 8.92 4.06 13.82
CA ASP A 60 7.75 4.91 13.54
C ASP A 60 6.65 4.21 12.73
N LEU A 61 6.61 2.88 12.83
CA LEU A 61 5.75 1.98 12.04
C LEU A 61 6.10 1.90 10.55
N TYR A 62 7.12 2.64 10.09
CA TYR A 62 7.60 2.59 8.72
C TYR A 62 9.11 2.28 8.65
N ALA A 63 9.94 3.08 9.31
CA ALA A 63 11.39 2.96 9.28
C ALA A 63 11.98 2.86 10.69
N CYS A 64 13.10 2.16 10.79
CA CYS A 64 13.91 2.10 12.00
C CYS A 64 14.89 3.26 12.04
N TRP A 65 14.72 4.18 13.01
CA TRP A 65 15.55 5.36 13.17
C TRP A 65 16.63 5.12 14.23
N PRO A 66 17.91 5.34 13.92
CA PRO A 66 18.97 5.38 14.93
C PRO A 66 18.91 6.69 15.73
N ASP A 67 19.80 6.84 16.71
CA ASP A 67 19.94 8.12 17.41
C ASP A 67 20.41 9.22 16.46
N GLY A 68 19.78 10.38 16.55
CA GLY A 68 20.08 11.53 15.73
C GLY A 68 21.05 12.50 16.41
N VAL A 69 22.07 12.94 15.67
CA VAL A 69 22.94 14.03 16.12
C VAL A 69 22.18 15.36 16.04
N PRO A 70 22.17 16.20 17.10
CA PRO A 70 21.46 17.47 17.08
C PRO A 70 21.85 18.37 15.91
N GLY A 71 20.85 18.91 15.22
CA GLY A 71 21.03 19.79 14.04
C GLY A 71 21.30 19.05 12.72
N MET A 72 21.43 17.72 12.73
CA MET A 72 21.75 16.93 11.54
C MET A 72 20.53 16.26 10.91
N LEU A 73 20.67 15.91 9.64
CA LEU A 73 19.79 14.96 8.95
C LEU A 73 20.24 13.53 9.24
N VAL A 74 19.26 12.68 9.52
CA VAL A 74 19.42 11.24 9.71
C VAL A 74 18.79 10.56 8.49
N ASN A 75 19.58 9.72 7.81
CA ASN A 75 19.15 8.97 6.64
C ASN A 75 19.19 7.48 6.95
N VAL A 76 18.16 6.76 6.54
CA VAL A 76 18.09 5.29 6.63
C VAL A 76 17.64 4.74 5.28
N SER A 77 18.14 3.56 4.89
CA SER A 77 17.75 2.94 3.63
C SER A 77 16.24 2.72 3.54
N CYS A 78 15.69 2.71 2.32
CA CYS A 78 14.29 2.35 2.11
C CYS A 78 13.95 1.00 2.79
N PRO A 79 12.79 0.89 3.46
CA PRO A 79 12.44 -0.34 4.18
C PRO A 79 12.37 -1.56 3.26
N SER A 80 13.05 -2.64 3.65
CA SER A 80 13.18 -3.85 2.84
C SER A 80 11.92 -4.70 2.73
N TYR A 81 10.89 -4.38 3.54
CA TYR A 81 9.60 -5.07 3.46
C TYR A 81 8.73 -4.58 2.30
N LEU A 82 9.06 -3.45 1.67
CA LEU A 82 8.28 -2.89 0.57
C LEU A 82 8.23 -3.87 -0.62
N PRO A 83 7.07 -4.04 -1.29
CA PRO A 83 6.96 -4.91 -2.47
C PRO A 83 7.93 -4.52 -3.59
N TRP A 84 8.22 -3.23 -3.74
CA TRP A 84 9.13 -2.64 -4.74
C TRP A 84 10.52 -2.29 -4.17
N ALA A 85 10.92 -2.87 -3.02
CA ALA A 85 12.20 -2.56 -2.36
C ALA A 85 13.43 -2.66 -3.29
N GLN A 86 13.38 -3.54 -4.29
CA GLN A 86 14.44 -3.70 -5.28
C GLN A 86 14.63 -2.46 -6.18
N THR A 87 13.54 -1.78 -6.53
CA THR A 87 13.56 -0.57 -7.36
C THR A 87 14.14 0.61 -6.57
N VAL A 88 13.84 0.68 -5.27
CA VAL A 88 14.26 1.77 -4.37
C VAL A 88 15.46 1.38 -3.48
N GLN A 89 16.22 0.35 -3.86
CA GLN A 89 17.28 -0.22 -3.00
C GLN A 89 18.41 0.76 -2.63
N HIS A 90 18.57 1.84 -3.40
CA HIS A 90 19.55 2.89 -3.17
C HIS A 90 18.95 4.18 -2.59
N GLY A 91 17.63 4.23 -2.44
CA GLY A 91 16.92 5.36 -1.86
C GLY A 91 17.02 5.40 -0.34
N VAL A 92 16.75 6.57 0.22
CA VAL A 92 16.72 6.78 1.67
C VAL A 92 15.47 7.50 2.15
N VAL A 93 15.07 7.17 3.37
CA VAL A 93 14.10 7.92 4.16
C VAL A 93 14.87 8.85 5.10
N ARG A 94 14.40 10.08 5.28
CA ARG A 94 15.08 11.11 6.06
C ARG A 94 14.25 11.64 7.22
N ARG A 95 14.93 11.94 8.32
CA ARG A 95 14.44 12.74 9.45
C ARG A 95 15.45 13.81 9.81
N ARG A 96 14.98 14.87 10.46
CA ARG A 96 15.83 15.94 10.98
C ARG A 96 15.80 15.92 12.49
N CYS A 97 16.98 15.92 13.10
CA CYS A 97 17.13 16.07 14.55
C CYS A 97 17.29 17.55 14.89
N GLY A 98 16.44 18.07 15.78
CA GLY A 98 16.53 19.44 16.29
C GLY A 98 17.75 19.65 17.17
N LEU A 99 18.16 20.91 17.33
CA LEU A 99 19.28 21.28 18.23
C LEU A 99 18.96 21.00 19.71
N ASP A 100 17.68 20.89 20.04
CA ASP A 100 17.12 20.56 21.35
C ASP A 100 17.03 19.04 21.62
N GLY A 101 17.50 18.21 20.68
CA GLY A 101 17.41 16.75 20.80
C GLY A 101 16.00 16.20 20.56
N GLN A 102 15.09 17.00 19.98
CA GLN A 102 13.78 16.54 19.56
C GLN A 102 13.72 16.32 18.05
N TRP A 103 13.02 15.27 17.63
CA TRP A 103 12.71 15.09 16.20
C TRP A 103 11.88 16.26 15.70
N VAL A 104 12.27 16.84 14.56
CA VAL A 104 11.56 17.96 13.95
C VAL A 104 10.14 17.54 13.56
N ARG A 105 9.20 18.46 13.76
CA ARG A 105 7.80 18.31 13.40
C ARG A 105 7.43 19.21 12.22
N ASP A 106 6.44 18.79 11.45
CA ASP A 106 5.86 19.60 10.38
C ASP A 106 4.87 20.64 10.93
N SER A 107 4.24 21.40 10.02
CA SER A 107 3.25 22.43 10.37
C SER A 107 2.00 21.88 11.06
N GLU A 108 1.71 20.59 10.91
CA GLU A 108 0.58 19.90 11.53
C GLU A 108 0.97 19.27 12.88
N GLY A 109 2.23 19.40 13.29
CA GLY A 109 2.76 18.85 14.53
C GLY A 109 3.12 17.37 14.45
N GLN A 110 3.03 16.74 13.27
CA GLN A 110 3.48 15.37 13.07
C GLN A 110 5.00 15.32 12.93
N LEU A 111 5.62 14.18 13.26
CA LEU A 111 7.05 14.01 13.06
C LEU A 111 7.37 14.11 11.57
N TRP A 112 8.17 15.11 11.20
CA TRP A 112 8.53 15.33 9.81
C TRP A 112 9.38 14.18 9.28
N ARG A 113 9.09 13.72 8.07
CA ARG A 113 9.81 12.65 7.38
C ARG A 113 9.75 12.88 5.88
N ASP A 114 10.88 12.72 5.20
CA ASP A 114 10.95 12.69 3.74
C ASP A 114 11.18 11.24 3.28
N MET A 115 10.27 10.72 2.47
CA MET A 115 10.30 9.35 1.94
C MET A 115 10.22 9.30 0.40
N SER A 116 10.43 10.44 -0.26
CA SER A 116 10.24 10.60 -1.71
C SER A 116 11.04 9.59 -2.54
N GLU A 117 12.21 9.16 -2.06
CA GLU A 117 13.05 8.16 -2.74
C GLU A 117 12.61 6.71 -2.56
N CYS A 118 11.63 6.46 -1.68
CA CYS A 118 11.09 5.13 -1.39
C CYS A 118 9.66 4.93 -1.92
N GLU A 119 9.12 5.95 -2.60
CA GLU A 119 7.83 5.86 -3.27
C GLU A 119 7.93 4.88 -4.44
N GLU A 120 6.85 4.13 -4.67
CA GLU A 120 6.73 3.34 -5.88
C GLU A 120 6.67 4.31 -7.06
N GLU A 121 7.57 4.17 -8.04
CA GLU A 121 7.39 4.86 -9.31
C GLU A 121 6.04 4.41 -9.87
N GLN A 122 5.02 5.27 -9.78
CA GLN A 122 3.71 4.98 -10.35
C GLN A 122 3.93 4.72 -11.83
N SER A 123 3.89 3.45 -12.22
CA SER A 123 3.80 3.10 -13.63
C SER A 123 2.58 3.85 -14.16
N THR A 124 2.82 4.78 -15.07
CA THR A 124 1.83 5.65 -15.72
C THR A 124 0.65 4.89 -16.33
N TYR A 125 0.74 3.55 -16.36
CA TYR A 125 -0.30 2.61 -16.72
C TYR A 125 -1.57 2.71 -15.86
N ILE A 126 -1.50 2.85 -14.53
CA ILE A 126 -2.73 2.87 -13.71
C ILE A 126 -3.51 4.17 -13.93
N GLN A 127 -2.82 5.29 -14.13
CA GLN A 127 -3.44 6.58 -14.46
C GLN A 127 -4.07 6.56 -15.85
N GLU A 128 -3.40 6.02 -16.87
CA GLU A 128 -3.96 5.89 -18.22
C GLU A 128 -5.17 4.96 -18.26
N THR A 129 -5.13 3.85 -17.51
CA THR A 129 -6.24 2.88 -17.46
C THR A 129 -7.45 3.45 -16.73
N LEU A 130 -7.23 4.13 -15.60
CA LEU A 130 -8.30 4.81 -14.87
C LEU A 130 -8.86 5.96 -15.71
N LEU A 131 -8.04 6.89 -16.23
CA LEU A 131 -8.52 8.01 -17.04
C LEU A 131 -9.31 7.58 -18.29
N ALA A 132 -9.01 6.39 -18.86
CA ALA A 132 -9.77 5.82 -19.96
C ALA A 132 -11.19 5.37 -19.58
N GLU A 133 -11.46 4.96 -18.34
CA GLU A 133 -12.81 4.57 -17.89
C GLU A 133 -13.76 5.76 -17.68
N HIS A 134 -13.24 6.97 -17.41
CA HIS A 134 -14.06 8.16 -17.14
C HIS A 134 -14.44 8.94 -18.41
N LEU A 135 -13.83 8.63 -19.56
CA LEU A 135 -13.97 9.40 -20.80
C LEU A 135 -14.80 8.71 -21.89
N THR A 136 -15.31 7.50 -21.67
CA THR A 136 -16.29 6.90 -22.61
C THR A 136 -17.70 7.39 -22.29
N PRO A 137 -18.37 8.16 -23.18
CA PRO A 137 -19.76 8.53 -23.00
C PRO A 137 -20.61 7.30 -23.33
N SER A 138 -21.28 6.72 -22.33
CA SER A 138 -22.32 5.72 -22.55
C SER A 138 -23.45 6.35 -23.38
N SER A 139 -23.47 6.06 -24.68
CA SER A 139 -24.55 6.46 -25.57
C SER A 139 -25.70 5.45 -25.49
N ALA A 140 -26.87 5.99 -25.17
CA ALA A 140 -28.22 5.51 -25.47
C ALA A 140 -28.83 4.39 -24.59
N SER A 141 -29.61 4.85 -23.59
CA SER A 141 -30.79 4.12 -23.09
C SER A 141 -32.04 4.64 -23.83
N PRO A 142 -32.82 3.78 -24.52
CA PRO A 142 -34.18 4.13 -24.91
C PRO A 142 -35.12 3.81 -23.75
N ARG A 143 -35.62 4.87 -23.11
CA ARG A 143 -36.72 4.81 -22.14
C ARG A 143 -38.03 4.97 -22.91
N GLN A 144 -38.95 4.01 -22.76
CA GLN A 144 -40.43 4.05 -22.88
C GLN A 144 -40.88 2.62 -23.23
N ARG A 145 -41.89 1.97 -22.62
CA ARG A 145 -43.17 2.46 -22.10
C ARG A 145 -43.80 1.30 -21.29
N THR A 146 -44.24 1.51 -20.05
CA THR A 146 -45.24 0.64 -19.40
C THR A 146 -46.63 0.98 -19.94
N PRO A 147 -47.59 0.03 -20.01
CA PRO A 147 -48.50 -0.13 -18.87
C PRO A 147 -48.99 -1.56 -18.57
N ALA A 148 -49.26 -1.78 -17.28
CA ALA A 148 -50.32 -2.58 -16.62
C ALA A 148 -50.78 -3.93 -17.21
N HIS A 149 -50.59 -5.01 -16.43
CA HIS A 149 -51.63 -5.90 -15.84
C HIS A 149 -50.90 -7.11 -15.21
N TYR A 150 -50.85 -7.22 -13.88
CA TYR A 150 -51.72 -8.10 -13.07
C TYR A 150 -51.45 -9.61 -13.27
N GLN A 151 -51.09 -10.25 -12.14
CA GLN A 151 -51.27 -11.65 -11.75
C GLN A 151 -50.09 -12.64 -11.70
N ASP A 152 -49.90 -13.11 -10.45
CA ASP A 152 -49.67 -14.49 -9.99
C ASP A 152 -48.23 -15.03 -9.82
N THR A 153 -47.71 -14.87 -8.59
CA THR A 153 -47.08 -15.98 -7.82
C THR A 153 -48.17 -16.99 -7.40
N PRO A 154 -47.97 -18.32 -7.25
CA PRO A 154 -46.88 -19.02 -6.53
C PRO A 154 -46.31 -20.21 -7.36
N TRP A 155 -45.19 -20.88 -7.06
CA TRP A 155 -44.94 -21.85 -5.99
C TRP A 155 -43.41 -22.09 -5.82
N CYS A 156 -42.88 -21.89 -4.61
CA CYS A 156 -42.11 -22.84 -3.76
C CYS A 156 -41.65 -24.16 -4.44
N VAL A 157 -40.45 -24.78 -4.33
CA VAL A 157 -39.32 -24.89 -3.36
C VAL A 157 -38.16 -25.63 -4.11
N PRO A 158 -36.87 -25.54 -3.72
CA PRO A 158 -35.79 -26.33 -4.32
C PRO A 158 -35.81 -27.79 -3.83
N LEU A 159 -35.63 -28.75 -4.74
CA LEU A 159 -35.32 -30.13 -4.40
C LEU A 159 -33.82 -30.38 -4.47
N LEU A 160 -33.35 -31.05 -3.42
CA LEU A 160 -32.09 -31.77 -3.29
C LEU A 160 -31.82 -32.72 -4.47
#